data_AF-G8BRM0-F1
#
_entry.id   AF-G8BRM0-F1
#
_cell.length_a   1.000
_cell.length_b   1.000
_cell.length_c   1.000
_cell.angle_alpha   90.00
_cell.angle_beta   90.00
_cell.angle_gamma   90.00
#
_symmetry.space_group_name_H-M   'P 1'
#
loop_
_entity.id
_entity.type
_entity.pdbx_description
1 polymer ?
#
loop_
_entity_poly.entity_id
_entity_poly.type
_entity_poly.pdbx_seq_one_letter_code
_entity_poly.pdbx_strand_id
1 'polypeptide(L)'
;MNIDYNIIAELEDPKQYSYKEHWLKYDESHEYNILYEVFTFGGIEQVGQLVEIYGDELIYRSDILNKLIKLNMIKLASELRCLWYKDVWALLNSHCNDKVANLIGLASNFVNYIENMFIELNDCIDFEINSIEGSIKIKECKRCRDVYCFEKPLLVVNQNDVLTNENLIKDLENWKSKLMNII
;
A
#
# COMPACT_ATOMS: atom_id res chain seq x y z
N MET A 1 -11.60 23.10 -0.25
CA MET A 1 -10.23 22.86 -0.74
C MET A 1 -10.28 22.80 -2.26
N ASN A 2 -9.33 23.40 -2.97
CA ASN A 2 -9.33 23.38 -4.44
C ASN A 2 -8.47 22.19 -4.88
N ILE A 3 -9.08 21.18 -5.49
CA ILE A 3 -8.39 19.94 -5.85
C ILE A 3 -7.42 20.22 -7.01
N ASP A 4 -6.13 19.96 -6.82
CA ASP A 4 -5.14 20.03 -7.89
C ASP A 4 -5.22 18.75 -8.72
N TYR A 5 -5.90 18.86 -9.87
CA TYR A 5 -6.10 17.74 -10.78
C TYR A 5 -4.79 17.15 -11.33
N ASN A 6 -3.67 17.88 -11.33
CA ASN A 6 -2.39 17.31 -11.76
C ASN A 6 -1.86 16.30 -10.74
N ILE A 7 -1.95 16.63 -9.46
CA ILE A 7 -1.55 15.74 -8.37
C ILE A 7 -2.45 14.50 -8.36
N ILE A 8 -3.76 14.69 -8.50
CA ILE A 8 -4.70 13.57 -8.55
C ILE A 8 -4.42 12.67 -9.75
N ALA A 9 -4.17 13.23 -10.94
CA ALA A 9 -3.83 12.44 -12.13
C ALA A 9 -2.54 11.62 -11.94
N GLU A 10 -1.56 12.17 -11.21
CA GLU A 10 -0.31 11.47 -10.89
C GLU A 10 -0.52 10.31 -9.91
N LEU A 11 -1.34 10.53 -8.86
CA LEU A 11 -1.72 9.47 -7.92
C LEU A 11 -2.56 8.38 -8.58
N GLU A 12 -3.32 8.73 -9.62
CA GLU A 12 -4.15 7.81 -10.40
C GLU A 12 -3.37 7.04 -11.48
N ASP A 13 -2.10 7.39 -11.77
CA ASP A 13 -1.31 6.68 -12.78
C ASP A 13 -1.15 5.20 -12.39
N PRO A 14 -1.70 4.24 -13.18
CA PRO A 14 -1.63 2.83 -12.84
C PRO A 14 -0.19 2.28 -12.78
N LYS A 15 0.78 2.90 -13.46
CA LYS A 15 2.16 2.39 -13.56
C LYS A 15 3.11 2.91 -12.48
N GLN A 16 2.70 3.94 -11.74
CA GLN A 16 3.52 4.57 -10.71
C GLN A 16 3.23 3.97 -9.33
N TYR A 17 4.21 3.34 -8.69
CA TYR A 17 4.04 2.76 -7.34
C TYR A 17 5.05 3.30 -6.32
N SER A 18 5.90 4.23 -6.77
CA SER A 18 6.86 4.96 -5.94
C SER A 18 6.52 6.44 -6.03
N TYR A 19 6.45 7.07 -4.86
CA TYR A 19 6.05 8.45 -4.70
C TYR A 19 7.04 9.24 -3.85
N LYS A 20 8.14 8.62 -3.41
CA LYS A 20 9.14 9.26 -2.54
C LYS A 20 9.72 10.54 -3.12
N GLU A 21 10.04 10.59 -4.41
CA GLU A 21 10.54 11.82 -5.04
C GLU A 21 9.52 12.96 -4.98
N HIS A 22 8.23 12.64 -5.18
CA HIS A 22 7.13 13.60 -5.11
C HIS A 22 6.93 14.06 -3.66
N TRP A 23 6.94 13.13 -2.71
CA TRP A 23 6.91 13.44 -1.29
C TRP A 23 8.05 14.38 -0.90
N LEU A 24 9.29 14.11 -1.31
CA LEU A 24 10.45 14.95 -0.99
C LEU A 24 10.39 16.36 -1.63
N LYS A 25 9.70 16.50 -2.76
CA LYS A 25 9.56 17.79 -3.46
C LYS A 25 8.71 18.80 -2.69
N TYR A 26 7.74 18.32 -1.92
CA TYR A 26 6.82 19.16 -1.16
C TYR A 26 7.27 19.30 0.30
N ASP A 27 7.23 20.53 0.81
CA ASP A 27 7.53 20.80 2.21
C ASP A 27 6.40 20.32 3.14
N GLU A 28 6.64 20.37 4.45
CA GLU A 28 5.68 19.95 5.48
C GLU A 28 4.38 20.74 5.48
N SER A 29 4.42 22.01 5.04
CA SER A 29 3.26 22.89 5.01
C SER A 29 2.40 22.71 3.77
N HIS A 30 2.88 21.94 2.78
CA HIS A 30 2.18 21.73 1.54
C HIS A 30 0.95 20.85 1.73
N GLU A 31 -0.18 21.26 1.16
CA GLU A 31 -1.48 20.62 1.40
C GLU A 31 -1.52 19.15 0.96
N TYR A 32 -0.71 18.73 -0.01
CA TYR A 32 -0.64 17.34 -0.49
C TYR A 32 0.51 16.51 0.11
N ASN A 33 1.32 17.08 1.02
CA ASN A 33 2.44 16.35 1.59
C ASN A 33 1.98 15.09 2.34
N ILE A 34 0.91 15.21 3.13
CA ILE A 34 0.30 14.07 3.84
C ILE A 34 -0.19 13.00 2.86
N LEU A 35 -0.82 13.42 1.76
CA LEU A 35 -1.30 12.48 0.74
C LEU A 35 -0.13 11.70 0.11
N TYR A 36 0.95 12.39 -0.28
CA TYR A 36 2.15 11.73 -0.79
C TYR A 36 2.83 10.85 0.26
N GLU A 37 2.86 11.26 1.53
CA GLU A 37 3.41 10.45 2.61
C GLU A 37 2.70 9.10 2.71
N VAL A 38 1.36 9.10 2.70
CA VAL A 38 0.57 7.87 2.76
C VAL A 38 0.78 7.00 1.52
N PHE A 39 0.81 7.59 0.33
CA PHE A 39 1.08 6.84 -0.91
C PHE A 39 2.51 6.29 -0.97
N THR A 40 3.47 6.96 -0.32
CA THR A 40 4.87 6.54 -0.27
C THR A 40 5.07 5.42 0.77
N PHE A 41 4.66 5.66 2.02
CA PHE A 41 5.00 4.81 3.19
C PHE A 41 3.80 4.25 3.94
N GLY A 42 2.65 4.94 3.90
CA GLY A 42 1.44 4.55 4.63
C GLY A 42 0.62 3.49 3.90
N GLY A 43 -0.66 3.37 4.23
CA GLY A 43 -1.55 2.38 3.63
C GLY A 43 -3.02 2.64 3.91
N ILE A 44 -3.77 1.56 3.84
CA ILE A 44 -5.20 1.50 4.17
C ILE A 44 -5.49 2.07 5.56
N GLU A 45 -4.57 1.93 6.51
CA GLU A 45 -4.71 2.34 7.90
C GLU A 45 -4.88 3.86 8.05
N GLN A 46 -4.36 4.65 7.11
CA GLN A 46 -4.45 6.11 7.13
C GLN A 46 -5.68 6.67 6.40
N VAL A 47 -6.57 5.83 5.84
CA VAL A 47 -7.76 6.30 5.10
C VAL A 47 -8.63 7.24 5.95
N GLY A 48 -8.84 6.93 7.23
CA GLY A 48 -9.63 7.80 8.13
C GLY A 48 -9.03 9.19 8.28
N GLN A 49 -7.70 9.29 8.44
CA GLN A 49 -7.00 10.57 8.55
C GLN A 49 -7.04 11.35 7.23
N LEU A 50 -6.88 10.65 6.10
CA LEU A 50 -7.00 11.28 4.78
C LEU A 50 -8.41 11.84 4.56
N VAL A 51 -9.45 11.12 4.99
CA VAL A 51 -10.84 11.57 4.93
C VAL A 51 -11.05 12.84 5.77
N GLU A 52 -10.51 12.89 6.98
CA GLU A 52 -10.60 14.08 7.84
C GLU A 52 -9.96 15.33 7.21
N ILE A 53 -8.87 15.15 6.46
CA ILE A 53 -8.09 16.25 5.87
C ILE A 53 -8.66 16.68 4.51
N TYR A 54 -8.95 15.72 3.63
CA TYR A 54 -9.27 15.96 2.22
C TYR A 54 -10.75 15.73 1.87
N GLY A 55 -11.50 15.09 2.77
CA GLY A 55 -12.92 14.77 2.60
C GLY A 55 -13.18 13.43 1.90
N ASP A 56 -14.36 12.88 2.18
CA ASP A 56 -14.87 11.62 1.61
C ASP A 56 -14.82 11.59 0.07
N GLU A 57 -15.19 12.69 -0.59
CA GLU A 57 -15.33 12.74 -2.04
C GLU A 57 -14.03 12.46 -2.78
N LEU A 58 -12.91 12.94 -2.25
CA LEU A 58 -11.60 12.70 -2.84
C LEU A 58 -11.10 11.29 -2.53
N ILE A 59 -11.13 10.90 -1.25
CA ILE A 59 -10.47 9.68 -0.79
C ILE A 59 -11.25 8.43 -1.21
N TYR A 60 -12.58 8.49 -1.22
CA TYR A 60 -13.43 7.41 -1.70
C TYR A 60 -13.69 7.48 -3.21
N ARG A 61 -13.01 8.36 -3.95
CA ARG A 61 -12.94 8.24 -5.41
C ARG A 61 -12.31 6.90 -5.76
N SER A 62 -12.94 6.16 -6.67
CA SER A 62 -12.60 4.77 -6.95
C SER A 62 -11.11 4.57 -7.25
N ASP A 63 -10.52 5.48 -8.02
CA ASP A 63 -9.16 5.32 -8.53
C ASP A 63 -8.13 5.55 -7.42
N ILE A 64 -8.34 6.54 -6.55
CA ILE A 64 -7.50 6.86 -5.39
C ILE A 64 -7.55 5.72 -4.37
N LEU A 65 -8.74 5.26 -3.99
CA LEU A 65 -8.86 4.17 -3.03
C LEU A 65 -8.29 2.87 -3.62
N ASN A 66 -8.61 2.53 -4.86
CA ASN A 66 -8.04 1.35 -5.53
C ASN A 66 -6.52 1.41 -5.55
N LYS A 67 -5.94 2.59 -5.78
CA LYS A 67 -4.48 2.77 -5.76
C LYS A 67 -3.91 2.51 -4.37
N LEU A 68 -4.49 3.08 -3.32
CA LEU A 68 -4.09 2.83 -1.95
C LEU A 68 -4.19 1.34 -1.59
N ILE A 69 -5.25 0.65 -2.02
CA ILE A 69 -5.39 -0.78 -1.78
C ILE A 69 -4.30 -1.56 -2.52
N LYS A 70 -3.99 -1.24 -3.78
CA LYS A 70 -2.88 -1.87 -4.53
C LYS A 70 -1.54 -1.66 -3.84
N LEU A 71 -1.23 -0.44 -3.41
CA LEU A 71 -0.02 -0.13 -2.65
C LEU A 71 0.03 -0.94 -1.36
N ASN A 72 -1.11 -1.11 -0.69
CA ASN A 72 -1.19 -1.96 0.49
C ASN A 72 -0.98 -3.44 0.17
N MET A 73 -1.49 -3.94 -0.97
CA MET A 73 -1.24 -5.32 -1.41
C MET A 73 0.25 -5.56 -1.70
N ILE A 74 0.94 -4.59 -2.31
CA ILE A 74 2.40 -4.66 -2.52
C ILE A 74 3.13 -4.71 -1.17
N LYS A 75 2.73 -3.87 -0.20
CA LYS A 75 3.29 -3.89 1.16
C LYS A 75 3.12 -5.27 1.79
N LEU A 76 1.88 -5.78 1.84
CA LEU A 76 1.56 -7.09 2.43
C LEU A 76 2.30 -8.24 1.73
N ALA A 77 2.42 -8.20 0.40
CA ALA A 77 3.16 -9.22 -0.35
C ALA A 77 4.67 -9.21 -0.05
N SER A 78 5.24 -8.05 0.31
CA SER A 78 6.65 -7.95 0.71
C SER A 78 6.92 -8.55 2.10
N GLU A 79 5.90 -8.59 2.96
CA GLU A 79 5.99 -9.06 4.36
C GLU A 79 5.52 -10.51 4.51
N LEU A 80 4.53 -10.93 3.72
CA LEU A 80 3.83 -12.21 3.86
C LEU A 80 4.01 -13.08 2.61
N ARG A 81 4.25 -14.38 2.84
CA ARG A 81 4.34 -15.39 1.76
C ARG A 81 2.98 -15.90 1.29
N CYS A 82 1.93 -15.65 2.06
CA CYS A 82 0.57 -16.08 1.74
C CYS A 82 -0.42 -15.05 2.29
N LEU A 83 -1.37 -14.63 1.46
CA LEU A 83 -2.43 -13.70 1.79
C LEU A 83 -3.78 -14.40 1.70
N TRP A 84 -4.53 -14.40 2.78
CA TRP A 84 -5.87 -15.00 2.81
C TRP A 84 -6.93 -13.94 2.53
N TYR A 85 -7.93 -14.27 1.71
CA TYR A 85 -9.00 -13.32 1.37
C TYR A 85 -9.72 -12.78 2.60
N LYS A 86 -9.96 -13.64 3.61
CA LYS A 86 -10.60 -13.24 4.86
C LYS A 86 -9.81 -12.17 5.62
N ASP A 87 -8.48 -12.23 5.58
CA ASP A 87 -7.61 -11.32 6.33
C ASP A 87 -7.53 -9.97 5.60
N VAL A 88 -7.44 -10.01 4.27
CA VAL A 88 -7.52 -8.80 3.43
C VAL A 88 -8.89 -8.13 3.60
N TRP A 89 -9.98 -8.90 3.62
CA TRP A 89 -11.33 -8.38 3.87
C TRP A 89 -11.45 -7.71 5.24
N ALA A 90 -10.94 -8.36 6.29
CA ALA A 90 -10.96 -7.81 7.64
C ALA A 90 -10.20 -6.48 7.73
N LEU A 91 -9.01 -6.42 7.13
CA LEU A 91 -8.18 -5.21 7.07
C LEU A 91 -8.89 -4.06 6.33
N LEU A 92 -9.46 -4.33 5.16
CA LEU A 92 -10.14 -3.28 4.39
C LEU A 92 -11.38 -2.75 5.12
N ASN A 93 -12.16 -3.64 5.75
CA ASN A 93 -13.36 -3.21 6.48
C ASN A 93 -13.05 -2.45 7.76
N SER A 94 -11.96 -2.77 8.46
CA SER A 94 -11.61 -2.06 9.69
C SER A 94 -11.23 -0.60 9.45
N HIS A 95 -10.84 -0.24 8.22
CA HIS A 95 -10.32 1.10 7.90
C HIS A 95 -11.14 1.86 6.86
N CYS A 96 -11.91 1.18 6.02
CA CYS A 96 -12.77 1.83 5.02
C CYS A 96 -14.27 1.78 5.35
N ASN A 97 -14.67 1.22 6.49
CA ASN A 97 -16.09 1.05 6.86
C ASN A 97 -16.91 0.37 5.74
N ASP A 98 -18.22 0.62 5.68
CA ASP A 98 -19.13 0.11 4.65
C ASP A 98 -18.87 0.67 3.24
N LYS A 99 -17.94 1.62 3.07
CA LYS A 99 -17.64 2.25 1.77
C LYS A 99 -16.88 1.31 0.85
N VAL A 100 -16.03 0.44 1.38
CA VAL A 100 -15.37 -0.61 0.59
C VAL A 100 -16.39 -1.61 0.05
N ALA A 101 -17.42 -1.96 0.81
CA ALA A 101 -18.52 -2.79 0.30
C ALA A 101 -19.28 -2.10 -0.85
N ASN A 102 -19.45 -0.78 -0.81
CA ASN A 102 -20.07 -0.04 -1.92
C ASN A 102 -19.18 0.01 -3.17
N LEU A 103 -17.87 0.12 -3.00
CA LEU A 103 -16.89 0.15 -4.08
C LEU A 103 -16.76 -1.21 -4.79
N ILE A 104 -16.66 -2.28 -4.00
CA ILE A 104 -16.44 -3.66 -4.47
C ILE A 104 -17.76 -4.31 -4.92
N GLY A 105 -18.90 -3.79 -4.43
CA GLY A 105 -20.21 -4.41 -4.54
C GLY A 105 -20.43 -5.48 -3.47
N LEU A 106 -21.42 -6.35 -3.68
CA LEU A 106 -21.73 -7.46 -2.77
C LEU A 106 -20.47 -8.27 -2.41
N ALA A 107 -20.43 -8.86 -1.21
CA ALA A 107 -19.30 -9.67 -0.75
C ALA A 107 -18.89 -10.80 -1.72
N SER A 108 -19.81 -11.29 -2.56
CA SER A 108 -19.52 -12.25 -3.64
C SER A 108 -18.53 -11.73 -4.69
N ASN A 109 -18.39 -10.41 -4.84
CA ASN A 109 -17.49 -9.78 -5.81
C ASN A 109 -16.10 -9.51 -5.22
N PHE A 110 -15.94 -9.67 -3.90
CA PHE A 110 -14.67 -9.35 -3.23
C PHE A 110 -13.51 -10.23 -3.71
N VAL A 111 -13.75 -11.54 -3.82
CA VAL A 111 -12.72 -12.48 -4.30
C VAL A 111 -12.26 -12.07 -5.70
N ASN A 112 -13.21 -11.86 -6.62
CA ASN A 112 -12.91 -11.42 -7.99
C ASN A 112 -12.16 -10.08 -8.00
N TYR A 113 -12.52 -9.15 -7.12
CA TYR A 113 -11.85 -7.85 -7.01
C TYR A 113 -10.39 -7.98 -6.56
N ILE A 114 -10.12 -8.81 -5.54
CA ILE A 114 -8.75 -9.06 -5.09
C ILE A 114 -7.95 -9.80 -6.15
N GLU A 115 -8.51 -10.84 -6.78
CA GLU A 115 -7.83 -11.59 -7.85
C GLU A 115 -7.49 -10.66 -9.03
N ASN A 116 -8.42 -9.80 -9.46
CA ASN A 116 -8.17 -8.81 -10.51
C ASN A 116 -7.07 -7.81 -10.11
N MET A 117 -7.03 -7.36 -8.85
CA MET A 117 -5.94 -6.50 -8.39
C MET A 117 -4.59 -7.19 -8.45
N PHE A 118 -4.50 -8.46 -8.07
CA PHE A 118 -3.25 -9.21 -8.22
C PHE A 118 -2.86 -9.41 -9.68
N ILE A 119 -3.83 -9.70 -10.57
CA ILE A 119 -3.60 -9.76 -12.01
C ILE A 119 -3.02 -8.44 -12.54
N GLU A 120 -3.56 -7.30 -12.11
CA GLU A 120 -3.05 -5.98 -12.48
C GLU A 120 -1.64 -5.70 -11.89
N LEU A 121 -1.29 -6.32 -10.77
CA LEU A 121 0.01 -6.22 -10.09
C LEU A 121 1.03 -7.27 -10.54
N ASN A 122 0.76 -8.04 -11.59
CA ASN A 122 1.66 -9.11 -12.07
C ASN A 122 3.04 -8.61 -12.55
N ASP A 123 3.15 -7.33 -12.89
CA ASP A 123 4.43 -6.66 -13.18
C ASP A 123 5.26 -6.38 -11.91
N CYS A 124 4.60 -6.30 -10.76
CA CYS A 124 5.20 -6.01 -9.46
C CYS A 124 5.42 -7.28 -8.62
N ILE A 125 4.54 -8.27 -8.74
CA ILE A 125 4.47 -9.44 -7.85
C ILE A 125 4.24 -10.69 -8.69
N ASP A 126 5.05 -11.72 -8.49
CA ASP A 126 4.76 -13.09 -8.93
C ASP A 126 3.98 -13.84 -7.86
N PHE A 127 2.83 -14.40 -8.25
CA PHE A 127 1.91 -15.06 -7.32
C PHE A 127 1.24 -16.30 -7.92
N GLU A 128 0.62 -17.09 -7.05
CA GLU A 128 -0.30 -18.18 -7.40
C GLU A 128 -1.60 -17.98 -6.64
N ILE A 129 -2.73 -17.99 -7.36
CA ILE A 129 -4.06 -17.92 -6.77
C ILE A 129 -4.53 -19.33 -6.45
N ASN A 130 -4.96 -19.57 -5.21
CA ASN A 130 -5.65 -20.78 -4.79
C ASN A 130 -7.08 -20.42 -4.35
N SER A 131 -8.00 -20.39 -5.31
CA SER A 131 -9.41 -20.03 -5.04
C SER A 131 -10.16 -21.09 -4.22
N ILE A 132 -9.65 -22.32 -4.10
CA ILE A 132 -10.25 -23.37 -3.25
C ILE A 132 -9.94 -23.10 -1.78
N GLU A 133 -8.68 -22.80 -1.47
CA GLU A 133 -8.26 -22.44 -0.10
C GLU A 133 -8.59 -20.99 0.27
N GLY A 134 -8.86 -20.14 -0.72
CA GLY A 134 -9.15 -18.71 -0.51
C GLY A 134 -7.89 -17.91 -0.18
N SER A 135 -6.79 -18.20 -0.87
CA SER A 135 -5.49 -17.59 -0.62
C SER A 135 -4.71 -17.26 -1.89
N ILE A 136 -3.78 -16.31 -1.77
CA ILE A 136 -2.81 -15.94 -2.78
C ILE A 136 -1.42 -16.17 -2.21
N LYS A 137 -0.67 -17.06 -2.85
CA LYS A 137 0.71 -17.37 -2.48
C LYS A 137 1.67 -16.46 -3.23
N ILE A 138 2.53 -15.78 -2.49
CA ILE A 138 3.52 -14.85 -3.05
C ILE A 138 4.82 -15.60 -3.30
N LYS A 139 5.26 -15.63 -4.56
CA LYS A 139 6.53 -16.24 -4.96
C LYS A 139 7.66 -15.24 -4.83
N GLU A 140 7.50 -14.09 -5.47
CA GLU A 140 8.52 -13.06 -5.58
C GLU A 140 7.87 -11.68 -5.70
N CYS A 141 8.46 -10.70 -5.01
CA CYS A 141 8.11 -9.29 -5.22
C CYS A 141 9.22 -8.66 -6.06
N LYS A 142 8.91 -8.38 -7.33
CA LYS A 142 9.84 -7.75 -8.30
C LYS A 142 10.04 -6.28 -8.01
N ARG A 143 9.01 -5.64 -7.45
CA ARG A 143 9.01 -4.23 -7.06
C ARG A 143 8.57 -4.14 -5.60
N CYS A 144 9.23 -3.28 -4.85
CA CYS A 144 8.83 -2.91 -3.51
C CYS A 144 8.36 -1.45 -3.50
N ARG A 145 7.67 -1.08 -2.42
CA ARG A 145 7.39 0.33 -2.12
C ARG A 145 8.64 1.05 -1.64
N ASP A 146 8.50 2.35 -1.49
CA ASP A 146 9.57 3.23 -1.05
C ASP A 146 10.07 2.90 0.36
N VAL A 147 11.38 3.00 0.53
CA VAL A 147 12.08 2.81 1.81
C VAL A 147 12.25 4.17 2.47
N TYR A 148 11.93 4.29 3.76
CA TYR A 148 12.14 5.53 4.49
C TYR A 148 13.59 5.63 4.99
N CYS A 149 14.28 6.74 4.71
CA CYS A 149 15.67 6.97 5.14
C CYS A 149 15.82 8.24 5.98
N PHE A 150 14.78 8.62 6.73
CA PHE A 150 14.81 9.77 7.64
C PHE A 150 15.06 11.12 6.97
N GLU A 151 14.67 11.26 5.69
CA GLU A 151 14.91 12.48 4.93
C GLU A 151 14.13 13.69 5.46
N LYS A 152 12.90 13.45 5.93
CA LYS A 152 12.07 14.43 6.62
C LYS A 152 11.08 13.72 7.55
N PRO A 153 10.57 14.39 8.60
CA PRO A 153 9.58 13.83 9.53
C PRO A 153 8.34 13.29 8.82
N LEU A 154 7.81 12.18 9.34
CA LEU A 154 6.49 11.66 8.98
C LEU A 154 5.42 12.38 9.81
N LEU A 155 4.36 12.84 9.16
CA LEU A 155 3.29 13.62 9.77
C LEU A 155 2.15 12.73 10.28
N VAL A 156 1.83 11.65 9.55
CA VAL A 156 0.67 10.80 9.82
C VAL A 156 1.01 9.32 9.87
N VAL A 157 2.04 8.89 9.14
CA VAL A 157 2.48 7.50 9.13
C VAL A 157 3.40 7.26 10.32
N ASN A 158 3.10 6.23 11.10
CA ASN A 158 3.94 5.83 12.22
C ASN A 158 5.25 5.22 11.71
N GLN A 159 6.38 5.81 12.11
CA GLN A 159 7.70 5.37 11.70
C GLN A 159 8.00 3.90 11.99
N ASN A 160 7.43 3.34 13.06
CA ASN A 160 7.65 1.93 13.42
C ASN A 160 6.99 0.95 12.44
N ASP A 161 6.02 1.41 11.65
CA ASP A 161 5.24 0.59 10.72
C ASP A 161 5.75 0.71 9.27
N VAL A 162 6.87 1.41 9.08
CA VAL A 162 7.50 1.68 7.78
C VAL A 162 8.82 0.94 7.65
N LEU A 163 9.06 0.38 6.47
CA LEU A 163 10.36 -0.20 6.14
C LEU A 163 11.42 0.91 6.05
N THR A 164 12.41 0.86 6.93
CA THR A 164 13.54 1.79 6.90
C THR A 164 14.80 1.17 6.31
N ASN A 165 15.74 2.01 5.88
CA ASN A 165 17.07 1.55 5.47
C ASN A 165 17.79 0.78 6.60
N GLU A 166 17.60 1.20 7.85
CA GLU A 166 18.17 0.51 9.01
C GLU A 166 17.59 -0.91 9.16
N ASN A 167 16.28 -1.09 8.93
CA ASN A 167 15.66 -2.41 8.94
C ASN A 167 16.27 -3.31 7.85
N LEU A 168 16.44 -2.79 6.63
CA LEU A 168 17.03 -3.55 5.52
C LEU A 168 18.46 -3.99 5.79
N ILE A 169 19.31 -3.09 6.30
CA ILE A 169 20.69 -3.42 6.66
C ILE A 169 20.70 -4.53 7.71
N LYS A 170 19.88 -4.39 8.76
CA LYS A 170 19.77 -5.39 9.82
C LYS A 170 19.29 -6.74 9.28
N ASP A 171 18.32 -6.76 8.38
CA ASP A 171 17.82 -8.00 7.78
C ASP A 171 18.89 -8.69 6.91
N LEU A 172 19.68 -7.91 6.16
CA LEU A 172 20.81 -8.43 5.40
C LEU A 172 21.92 -8.99 6.30
N GLU A 173 22.23 -8.32 7.40
CA GLU A 173 23.21 -8.80 8.41
C GLU A 173 22.73 -10.08 9.09
N ASN A 174 21.44 -10.15 9.44
CA ASN A 174 20.82 -11.35 9.99
C ASN A 174 20.90 -12.51 9.00
N TRP A 175 20.63 -12.25 7.71
CA TRP A 175 20.70 -13.26 6.67
C TRP A 175 22.14 -13.74 6.45
N LYS A 176 23.11 -12.83 6.38
CA LYS A 176 24.54 -13.15 6.34
C LYS A 176 24.97 -14.02 7.52
N SER A 177 24.55 -13.66 8.73
CA SER A 177 24.88 -14.42 9.95
C SER A 177 24.27 -15.82 9.93
N LYS A 178 23.03 -15.97 9.45
CA LYS A 178 22.40 -17.29 9.26
C LYS A 178 23.19 -18.15 8.28
N LEU A 179 23.64 -17.60 7.15
CA LEU A 179 24.46 -18.35 6.19
C LEU A 179 25.82 -18.76 6.77
N MET A 180 26.46 -17.89 7.55
CA MET A 180 27.76 -18.18 8.17
C MET A 180 27.67 -19.20 9.31
N ASN A 181 26.56 -19.25 10.03
CA ASN A 181 26.31 -20.21 11.11
C ASN A 181 25.73 -21.56 10.64
N ILE A 182 25.54 -21.75 9.32
CA ILE A 182 25.12 -23.02 8.70
C ILE A 182 26.37 -23.82 8.21
N ILE A 183 27.57 -23.49 8.70
CA ILE A 183 28.81 -24.27 8.49
C ILE A 183 29.13 -25.09 9.73
#